data_AF-A0A2P4XKP3-F1
#
_entry.id   AF-A0A2P4XKP3-F1
#
_cell.length_a   1.000
_cell.length_b   1.000
_cell.length_c   1.000
_cell.angle_alpha   90.00
_cell.angle_beta   90.00
_cell.angle_gamma   90.00
#
_symmetry.space_group_name_H-M   'P 1'
#
loop_
_entity.id
_entity.type
_entity.pdbx_description
1 polymer ?
#
loop_
_entity_poly.entity_id
_entity_poly.type
_entity_poly.pdbx_seq_one_letter_code
_entity_poly.pdbx_strand_id
1 'polypeptide(L)'
;MSTEGIIQAGNLLRKRVGLLAMLTCGKQLVYVEANDKHKNVTVFESETNKATPLATVDVSTDATVEFDASMTHGIKLANAKSTEVFAAESKEKQEEWLNSFINAG
;
A
#
# COMPACT_ATOMS: atom_id res chain seq x y z
N MET A 1 -8.37 1.67 -17.45
CA MET A 1 -7.08 2.00 -16.81
C MET A 1 -6.01 1.17 -17.49
N SER A 2 -4.93 1.79 -17.95
CA SER A 2 -3.79 1.06 -18.53
C SER A 2 -3.02 0.38 -17.39
N THR A 3 -2.66 -0.88 -17.55
CA THR A 3 -1.86 -1.66 -16.59
C THR A 3 -0.35 -1.41 -16.75
N GLU A 4 0.02 -0.45 -17.59
CA GLU A 4 1.41 -0.18 -17.94
C GLU A 4 2.22 0.26 -16.71
N GLY A 5 3.37 -0.40 -16.49
CA GLY A 5 4.27 -0.11 -15.38
C GLY A 5 3.85 -0.68 -14.02
N ILE A 6 2.74 -1.42 -13.92
CA ILE A 6 2.41 -2.12 -12.66
C ILE A 6 3.39 -3.28 -12.48
N ILE A 7 4.23 -3.18 -11.46
CA ILE A 7 5.25 -4.19 -11.13
C ILE A 7 4.80 -5.16 -10.04
N GLN A 8 3.83 -4.75 -9.21
CA GLN A 8 3.18 -5.63 -8.26
C GLN A 8 1.75 -5.14 -7.99
N ALA A 9 0.82 -6.09 -7.89
CA ALA A 9 -0.55 -5.81 -7.51
C ALA A 9 -1.11 -6.95 -6.66
N GLY A 10 -2.00 -6.63 -5.73
CA GLY A 10 -2.62 -7.64 -4.88
C GLY A 10 -3.24 -7.07 -3.61
N ASN A 11 -3.80 -7.96 -2.81
CA ASN A 11 -4.48 -7.57 -1.58
C ASN A 11 -3.50 -7.40 -0.42
N LEU A 12 -3.70 -6.33 0.36
CA LEU A 12 -3.00 -6.07 1.61
C LEU A 12 -4.02 -5.67 2.69
N LEU A 13 -3.67 -5.87 3.95
CA LEU A 13 -4.43 -5.27 5.05
C LEU A 13 -3.90 -3.87 5.31
N ARG A 14 -4.70 -2.84 5.06
CA ARG A 14 -4.40 -1.44 5.41
C ARG A 14 -4.80 -1.14 6.85
N LYS A 15 -3.92 -0.51 7.60
CA LYS A 15 -4.21 0.02 8.93
C LYS A 15 -5.17 1.20 8.82
N ARG A 16 -6.28 1.17 9.55
CA ARG A 16 -7.22 2.28 9.71
C ARG A 16 -7.04 2.93 11.07
N VAL A 17 -7.22 4.24 11.10
CA VAL A 17 -7.28 5.05 12.33
C VAL A 17 -8.64 5.72 12.42
N GLY A 18 -9.06 6.07 13.65
CA GLY A 18 -10.32 6.79 13.90
C GLY A 18 -11.46 5.91 14.42
N LEU A 19 -12.63 6.53 14.62
CA LEU A 19 -13.75 5.93 15.37
C LEU A 19 -14.29 4.63 14.74
N LEU A 20 -14.35 4.58 13.41
CA LEU A 20 -14.82 3.39 12.68
C LEU A 20 -13.81 2.23 12.68
N ALA A 21 -12.54 2.50 13.02
CA ALA A 21 -11.49 1.48 13.06
C ALA A 21 -11.74 0.46 14.18
N MET A 22 -12.45 0.83 15.25
CA MET A 22 -12.77 -0.09 16.35
C MET A 22 -13.63 -1.28 15.93
N LEU A 23 -14.46 -1.12 14.89
CA LEU A 23 -15.35 -2.19 14.40
C LEU A 23 -14.62 -3.25 13.55
N THR A 24 -13.50 -2.89 12.93
CA THR A 24 -12.73 -3.80 12.05
C THR A 24 -11.36 -4.16 12.62
N CYS A 25 -11.20 -4.04 13.94
CA CYS A 25 -9.92 -4.22 14.63
C CYS A 25 -8.79 -3.38 14.01
N GLY A 26 -9.11 -2.20 13.49
CA GLY A 26 -8.19 -1.25 12.90
C GLY A 26 -7.62 -1.66 11.54
N LYS A 27 -8.24 -2.61 10.84
CA LYS A 27 -7.74 -3.12 9.54
C LYS A 27 -8.81 -3.09 8.46
N GLN A 28 -8.38 -2.93 7.21
CA GLN A 28 -9.22 -3.01 6.02
C GLN A 28 -8.49 -3.81 4.94
N LEU A 29 -9.13 -4.82 4.35
CA LEU A 29 -8.61 -5.45 3.14
C LEU A 29 -8.74 -4.47 1.97
N VAL A 30 -7.65 -4.22 1.26
CA VAL A 30 -7.57 -3.31 0.12
C VAL A 30 -6.79 -3.95 -1.01
N TYR A 31 -7.00 -3.49 -2.23
CA TYR A 31 -6.18 -3.86 -3.39
C TYR A 31 -5.16 -2.76 -3.65
N VAL A 32 -3.88 -3.11 -3.77
CA VAL A 32 -2.77 -2.18 -3.94
C VAL A 32 -2.08 -2.45 -5.26
N GLU A 33 -1.69 -1.40 -5.97
CA GLU A 33 -0.86 -1.46 -7.18
C GLU A 33 0.38 -0.58 -6.99
N ALA A 34 1.57 -1.16 -7.15
CA ALA A 34 2.84 -0.44 -7.21
C ALA A 34 3.24 -0.25 -8.68
N ASN A 35 3.52 0.99 -9.09
CA ASN A 35 3.75 1.35 -10.48
C ASN A 35 5.07 2.10 -10.69
N ASP A 36 5.99 1.51 -11.44
CA ASP A 36 7.33 2.04 -11.68
C ASP A 36 7.39 3.09 -12.79
N LYS A 37 6.41 3.09 -13.71
CA LYS A 37 6.33 4.05 -14.81
C LYS A 37 5.72 5.36 -14.34
N HIS A 38 4.67 5.28 -13.52
CA HIS A 38 3.94 6.41 -12.97
C HIS A 38 4.46 6.85 -11.60
N LYS A 39 5.46 6.16 -11.04
CA LYS A 39 6.11 6.48 -9.76
C LYS A 39 5.10 6.66 -8.63
N ASN A 40 4.16 5.72 -8.51
CA ASN A 40 3.17 5.76 -7.44
C ASN A 40 2.77 4.37 -6.94
N VAL A 41 2.19 4.38 -5.74
CA VAL A 41 1.46 3.25 -5.18
C VAL A 41 0.01 3.69 -4.98
N THR A 42 -0.92 2.98 -5.63
CA THR A 42 -2.35 3.30 -5.56
C THR A 42 -3.10 2.23 -4.77
N VAL A 43 -4.00 2.67 -3.90
CA VAL A 43 -4.82 1.83 -3.02
C VAL A 43 -6.26 1.95 -3.46
N PHE A 44 -6.93 0.81 -3.62
CA PHE A 44 -8.32 0.70 -4.01
C PHE A 44 -9.11 -0.10 -2.98
N GLU A 45 -10.43 0.06 -3.00
CA GLU A 45 -11.32 -0.75 -2.17
C GLU A 45 -11.25 -2.24 -2.54
N SER A 46 -11.17 -2.53 -3.85
CA SER A 46 -11.03 -3.88 -4.39
C SER A 46 -10.40 -3.85 -5.78
N GLU A 47 -9.99 -5.02 -6.28
CA GLU A 47 -9.52 -5.18 -7.66
C GLU A 47 -10.56 -4.78 -8.72
N THR A 48 -11.86 -4.91 -8.40
CA THR A 48 -12.93 -4.61 -9.35
C THR A 48 -13.38 -3.15 -9.29
N ASN A 49 -13.07 -2.42 -8.22
CA ASN A 49 -13.43 -1.01 -8.03
C ASN A 49 -12.20 -0.09 -8.15
N LYS A 50 -11.61 -0.02 -9.34
CA LYS A 50 -10.43 0.84 -9.61
C LYS A 50 -10.78 2.28 -10.00
N ALA A 51 -12.06 2.61 -10.20
CA ALA A 51 -12.46 3.94 -10.65
C ALA A 51 -12.21 5.03 -9.60
N THR A 52 -12.22 4.68 -8.30
CA THR A 52 -12.05 5.63 -7.19
C THR A 52 -10.96 5.12 -6.23
N PRO A 53 -9.71 5.60 -6.37
CA PRO A 53 -8.65 5.28 -5.42
C PRO A 53 -9.02 5.74 -4.00
N LEU A 54 -8.72 4.91 -3.00
CA LEU A 54 -8.76 5.28 -1.59
C LEU A 54 -7.55 6.13 -1.19
N ALA A 55 -6.41 5.92 -1.86
CA ALA A 55 -5.19 6.70 -1.69
C ALA A 55 -4.29 6.52 -2.92
N THR A 56 -3.48 7.52 -3.22
CA THR A 56 -2.34 7.41 -4.14
C THR A 56 -1.14 8.05 -3.46
N VAL A 57 -0.08 7.28 -3.28
CA VAL A 57 1.19 7.75 -2.73
C VAL A 57 2.14 7.97 -3.91
N ASP A 58 2.52 9.23 -4.14
CA ASP A 58 3.62 9.57 -5.03
C ASP A 58 4.93 9.12 -4.38
N VAL A 59 5.68 8.29 -5.11
CA VAL A 59 6.96 7.73 -4.66
C VAL A 59 8.13 8.27 -5.48
N SER A 60 7.91 9.26 -6.35
CA SER A 60 8.99 9.80 -7.20
C SER A 60 10.11 10.53 -6.44
N THR A 61 9.80 11.11 -5.28
CA THR A 61 10.76 11.89 -4.47
C THR A 61 10.41 11.82 -2.98
N ASP A 62 11.43 11.68 -2.13
CA ASP A 62 11.34 11.76 -0.66
C ASP A 62 10.32 10.81 -0.02
N ALA A 63 9.95 9.73 -0.72
CA ALA A 63 9.17 8.65 -0.16
C ALA A 63 10.07 7.68 0.62
N THR A 64 9.55 7.14 1.71
CA THR A 64 10.23 6.17 2.55
C THR A 64 9.41 4.90 2.64
N VAL A 65 10.09 3.76 2.54
CA VAL A 65 9.52 2.43 2.77
C VAL A 65 10.27 1.79 3.93
N GLU A 66 9.56 1.37 4.96
CA GLU A 66 10.16 0.75 6.14
C GLU A 66 9.28 -0.38 6.69
N PHE A 67 9.89 -1.32 7.41
CA PHE A 67 9.11 -2.28 8.19
C PHE A 67 8.42 -1.56 9.36
N ASP A 68 7.16 -1.91 9.62
CA ASP A 68 6.36 -1.32 10.69
C ASP A 68 5.92 -2.40 11.68
N ALA A 69 6.28 -2.24 12.95
CA ALA A 69 5.99 -3.20 14.00
C ALA A 69 4.56 -3.10 14.57
N SER A 70 3.77 -2.10 14.14
CA SER A 70 2.40 -1.92 14.64
C SER A 70 1.39 -2.89 14.02
N MET A 71 1.78 -3.59 12.94
CA MET A 71 1.05 -4.72 12.40
C MET A 71 2.00 -5.89 12.15
N THR A 72 1.55 -7.13 12.38
CA THR A 72 2.30 -8.33 11.97
C THR A 72 2.56 -8.26 10.48
N HIS A 73 3.83 -8.42 10.07
CA HIS A 73 4.27 -8.28 8.68
C HIS A 73 3.97 -6.89 8.09
N GLY A 74 4.09 -5.84 8.92
CA GLY A 74 3.76 -4.47 8.57
C GLY A 74 4.78 -3.77 7.68
N ILE A 75 4.31 -2.96 6.74
CA ILE A 75 5.11 -2.11 5.87
C ILE A 75 4.51 -0.72 5.93
N LYS A 76 5.33 0.28 6.22
CA LYS A 76 4.94 1.69 6.15
C LYS A 76 5.52 2.30 4.89
N LEU A 77 4.64 2.91 4.10
CA LEU A 77 4.97 3.71 2.93
C LEU A 77 4.52 5.14 3.20
N ALA A 78 5.44 6.09 3.17
CA ALA A 78 5.14 7.48 3.47
C ALA A 78 5.85 8.43 2.52
N ASN A 79 5.24 9.59 2.29
CA ASN A 79 5.89 10.76 1.71
C ASN A 79 5.47 12.01 2.53
N ALA A 80 5.77 13.21 2.06
CA ALA A 80 5.42 14.45 2.76
C ALA A 80 3.90 14.68 2.94
N LYS A 81 3.04 14.01 2.16
CA LYS A 81 1.59 14.23 2.12
C LYS A 81 0.79 13.11 2.76
N SER A 82 1.26 11.88 2.68
CA SER A 82 0.52 10.69 3.11
C SER A 82 1.40 9.66 3.79
N THR A 83 0.77 8.86 4.64
CA THR A 83 1.38 7.69 5.28
C THR A 83 0.38 6.56 5.23
N GLU A 84 0.80 5.45 4.66
CA GLU A 84 0.05 4.21 4.59
C GLU A 84 0.80 3.12 5.35
N VAL A 85 0.08 2.36 6.17
CA VAL A 85 0.63 1.16 6.83
C VAL A 85 -0.16 -0.03 6.33
N PHE A 86 0.54 -0.96 5.71
CA PHE A 86 0.00 -2.21 5.18
C PHE A 86 0.51 -3.40 6.00
N ALA A 87 -0.15 -4.54 5.92
CA ALA A 87 0.40 -5.83 6.34
C ALA A 87 0.18 -6.86 5.24
N ALA A 88 1.23 -7.63 4.98
CA ALA A 88 1.22 -8.79 4.11
C ALA A 88 0.79 -10.04 4.88
N GLU A 89 0.44 -11.11 4.16
CA GLU A 89 0.01 -12.39 4.74
C GLU A 89 1.14 -13.19 5.40
N SER A 90 2.39 -12.91 5.04
CA SER A 90 3.58 -13.61 5.54
C SER A 90 4.80 -12.69 5.54
N LYS A 91 5.88 -13.13 6.19
CA LYS A 91 7.19 -12.44 6.18
C LYS A 91 7.80 -12.37 4.77
N GLU A 92 7.69 -13.45 4.00
CA GLU A 92 8.15 -13.47 2.60
C GLU A 92 7.40 -12.44 1.76
N LYS A 93 6.06 -12.40 1.87
CA LYS A 93 5.25 -11.39 1.18
C LYS A 93 5.54 -9.96 1.66
N GLN A 94 5.87 -9.78 2.93
CA GLN A 94 6.28 -8.47 3.45
C GLN A 94 7.51 -7.94 2.71
N GLU A 95 8.50 -8.80 2.47
CA GLU A 95 9.75 -8.44 1.80
C GLU A 95 9.55 -8.22 0.30
N GLU A 96 8.74 -9.06 -0.35
CA GLU A 96 8.33 -8.85 -1.75
C GLU A 96 7.66 -7.47 -1.94
N TRP A 97 6.67 -7.14 -1.11
CA TRP A 97 5.96 -5.86 -1.20
C TRP A 97 6.86 -4.67 -0.89
N LEU A 98 7.75 -4.77 0.12
CA LEU A 98 8.70 -3.72 0.44
C LEU A 98 9.64 -3.45 -0.75
N ASN A 99 10.18 -4.49 -1.37
CA ASN A 99 11.02 -4.37 -2.56
C ASN A 99 10.27 -3.75 -3.74
N SER A 100 9.00 -4.11 -3.94
CA SER A 100 8.19 -3.52 -5.01
C SER A 100 7.85 -2.06 -4.77
N PHE A 101 7.63 -1.63 -3.53
CA PHE A 101 7.48 -0.21 -3.24
C PHE A 101 8.77 0.57 -3.49
N ILE A 102 9.94 0.02 -3.15
CA ILE A 102 11.26 0.61 -3.47
C ILE A 102 11.47 0.69 -4.99
N ASN A 103 11.14 -0.36 -5.72
CA ASN A 103 11.33 -0.40 -7.17
C ASN A 103 10.34 0.50 -7.93
N ALA A 104 9.19 0.82 -7.32
CA ALA A 104 8.21 1.72 -7.92
C ALA A 104 8.79 3.15 -8.04
N GLY A 105 9.65 3.59 -7.12
CA GLY A 105 10.27 4.92 -7.16
C GLY A 105 10.81 5.31 -5.81
#